data_AF-A0AA85BDI3-F1
#
_entry.id   AF-A0AA85BDI3-F1
#
_cell.length_a   1.000
_cell.length_b   1.000
_cell.length_c   1.000
_cell.angle_alpha   90.00
_cell.angle_beta   90.00
_cell.angle_gamma   90.00
#
_symmetry.space_group_name_H-M   'P 1'
#
loop_
_entity.id
_entity.type
_entity.pdbx_description
1 polymer ?
#
loop_
_entity_poly.entity_id
_entity_poly.type
_entity_poly.pdbx_seq_one_letter_code
_entity_poly.pdbx_strand_id
1 'polypeptide(L)'
;MCKKQSVECQYKWLKRFLIVSNSLNLVFGTCLIVLSSYVHLFLSTFLRNMPVHMLSLTFIMMALGCLLFSLGSIGILFVFTGRRRINALVKLNAVVN
;
A
#
# COMPACT_ATOMS: atom_id res chain seq x y z
N MET A 1 9.62 31.16 -21.74
CA MET A 1 9.75 30.62 -20.37
C MET A 1 8.42 29.96 -19.94
N CYS A 2 8.17 28.68 -20.25
CA CYS A 2 6.91 27.97 -19.91
C CYS A 2 7.13 26.49 -19.54
N LYS A 3 8.18 26.16 -18.77
CA LYS A 3 8.46 24.77 -18.37
C LYS A 3 8.22 24.47 -16.89
N LYS A 4 8.22 25.51 -16.03
CA LYS A 4 8.15 25.35 -14.56
C LYS A 4 6.75 24.92 -14.07
N GLN A 5 5.69 25.43 -14.70
CA GLN A 5 4.29 25.16 -14.33
C GLN A 5 3.82 23.73 -14.72
N SER A 6 4.42 23.16 -15.77
CA SER A 6 4.10 21.79 -16.24
C SER A 6 4.58 20.72 -15.26
N VAL A 7 5.77 20.90 -14.66
CA VAL A 7 6.36 19.94 -13.70
C VAL A 7 5.58 19.91 -12.38
N GLU A 8 5.09 21.06 -11.92
CA GLU A 8 4.25 21.16 -10.71
C GLU A 8 2.91 20.46 -10.88
N CYS A 9 2.30 20.60 -12.07
CA CYS A 9 1.04 19.93 -12.40
C CYS A 9 1.24 18.41 -12.48
N GLN A 10 2.29 17.95 -13.18
CA GLN A 10 2.70 16.54 -13.26
C GLN A 10 2.92 15.93 -11.88
N TYR A 11 3.59 16.64 -10.96
CA TYR A 11 3.81 16.16 -9.59
C TYR A 11 2.51 16.04 -8.78
N LYS A 12 1.56 16.96 -8.94
CA LYS A 12 0.23 16.88 -8.29
C LYS A 12 -0.55 15.65 -8.76
N TRP A 13 -0.56 15.39 -10.07
CA TRP A 13 -1.22 14.22 -10.66
C TRP A 13 -0.55 12.92 -10.22
N LEU A 14 0.77 12.86 -10.28
CA LEU A 14 1.54 11.71 -9.82
C LEU A 14 1.28 11.40 -8.35
N LYS A 15 1.22 12.42 -7.48
CA LYS A 15 0.92 12.26 -6.06
C LYS A 15 -0.48 11.71 -5.83
N ARG A 16 -1.50 12.22 -6.55
CA ARG A 16 -2.87 11.70 -6.46
C ARG A 16 -2.96 10.25 -6.95
N PHE A 17 -2.32 9.96 -8.09
CA PHE A 17 -2.23 8.61 -8.63
C PHE A 17 -1.58 7.64 -7.62
N LEU A 18 -0.47 8.04 -7.00
CA LEU A 18 0.22 7.22 -6.00
C LEU A 18 -0.67 6.94 -4.79
N ILE A 19 -1.43 7.93 -4.30
CA ILE A 19 -2.35 7.72 -3.17
C ILE A 19 -3.44 6.72 -3.56
N VAL A 20 -4.11 6.92 -4.71
CA VAL A 20 -5.21 6.06 -5.13
C VAL A 20 -4.74 4.63 -5.38
N SER A 21 -3.63 4.46 -6.10
CA SER A 21 -3.06 3.15 -6.40
C SER A 21 -2.62 2.40 -5.14
N ASN A 22 -1.96 3.07 -4.20
CA ASN A 22 -1.54 2.43 -2.95
C ASN A 22 -2.72 2.13 -2.01
N SER A 23 -3.76 2.96 -1.99
CA SER A 23 -5.00 2.65 -1.25
C SER A 23 -5.69 1.42 -1.82
N LEU A 24 -5.75 1.27 -3.15
CA LEU A 24 -6.28 0.06 -3.78
C LEU A 24 -5.45 -1.17 -3.41
N ASN A 25 -4.11 -1.08 -3.45
CA ASN A 25 -3.23 -2.18 -3.03
C ASN A 25 -3.46 -2.59 -1.57
N LEU A 26 -3.79 -1.63 -0.70
CA LEU A 26 -4.08 -1.89 0.70
C LEU A 26 -5.38 -2.66 0.88
N VAL A 27 -6.43 -2.28 0.14
CA VAL A 27 -7.71 -3.00 0.11
C VAL A 27 -7.52 -4.41 -0.46
N PHE A 28 -6.86 -4.54 -1.61
CA PHE A 28 -6.59 -5.85 -2.23
C PHE A 28 -5.74 -6.75 -1.32
N GLY A 29 -4.68 -6.21 -0.71
CA GLY A 29 -3.83 -6.95 0.22
C GLY A 29 -4.63 -7.46 1.43
N THR A 30 -5.48 -6.60 2.02
CA THR A 30 -6.34 -7.00 3.15
C THR A 30 -7.34 -8.07 2.74
N CYS A 31 -8.01 -7.91 1.60
CA CYS A 31 -8.94 -8.91 1.07
C CYS A 31 -8.27 -10.26 0.84
N LEU A 32 -7.05 -10.27 0.28
CA LEU A 32 -6.28 -11.49 0.06
C LEU A 32 -5.89 -12.16 1.38
N ILE A 33 -5.49 -11.39 2.40
CA ILE A 33 -5.18 -11.93 3.73
C ILE A 33 -6.41 -12.56 4.36
N VAL A 34 -7.56 -11.86 4.34
CA VAL A 34 -8.82 -12.35 4.92
C VAL A 34 -9.31 -13.60 4.19
N LEU A 35 -9.30 -13.59 2.85
CA LEU A 35 -9.72 -14.74 2.06
C LEU A 35 -8.79 -15.94 2.28
N SER A 36 -7.47 -15.73 2.26
CA SER A 36 -6.48 -16.81 2.45
C SER A 36 -6.54 -17.39 3.86
N SER A 37 -6.72 -16.54 4.88
CA SER A 37 -6.89 -17.00 6.28
C SER A 37 -8.19 -17.76 6.48
N TYR A 38 -9.29 -17.30 5.90
CA TYR A 38 -10.57 -18.01 5.92
C TYR A 38 -10.47 -19.38 5.23
N VAL A 39 -9.90 -19.41 4.03
CA VAL A 39 -9.67 -20.65 3.28
C VAL A 39 -8.79 -21.59 4.09
N HIS A 40 -7.68 -21.12 4.67
CA HIS A 40 -6.79 -21.92 5.51
C HIS A 40 -7.51 -22.54 6.71
N LEU A 41 -8.32 -21.76 7.43
CA LEU A 41 -9.13 -22.25 8.56
C LEU A 41 -10.13 -23.33 8.13
N PHE A 42 -10.87 -23.07 7.05
CA PHE A 42 -11.82 -24.03 6.50
C PHE A 42 -11.13 -25.35 6.10
N LEU A 43 -10.04 -25.22 5.37
CA LEU A 43 -9.20 -26.34 4.96
C LEU A 43 -8.70 -27.14 6.17
N SER A 44 -8.13 -26.47 7.17
CA SER A 44 -7.60 -27.12 8.38
C SER A 44 -8.65 -27.85 9.22
N THR A 45 -9.91 -27.38 9.18
CA THR A 45 -11.01 -27.94 9.98
C THR A 45 -11.71 -29.10 9.30
N PHE A 46 -11.90 -29.02 7.98
CA PHE A 46 -12.76 -29.96 7.24
C PHE A 46 -11.99 -31.01 6.41
N LEU A 47 -10.76 -30.73 5.99
CA LEU A 47 -9.97 -31.67 5.19
C LEU A 47 -8.73 -32.15 5.95
N ARG A 48 -8.87 -33.27 6.66
CA ARG A 48 -7.78 -33.89 7.45
C ARG A 48 -6.64 -34.48 6.59
N ASN A 49 -6.87 -34.66 5.28
CA ASN A 49 -5.95 -35.35 4.38
C ASN A 49 -5.69 -34.54 3.11
N MET A 50 -5.18 -33.32 3.28
CA MET A 50 -5.06 -32.39 2.17
C MET A 50 -3.79 -32.49 1.36
N PRO A 51 -3.88 -32.25 0.05
CA PRO A 51 -2.71 -32.11 -0.79
C PRO A 51 -1.88 -30.91 -0.32
N VAL A 52 -0.60 -31.17 -0.06
CA VAL A 52 0.40 -30.17 0.38
C VAL A 52 0.42 -28.95 -0.56
N HIS A 53 0.12 -29.16 -1.84
CA HIS A 53 0.04 -28.11 -2.85
C HIS A 53 -1.02 -27.04 -2.53
N MET A 54 -2.19 -27.41 -2.01
CA MET A 54 -3.22 -26.44 -1.65
C MET A 54 -2.85 -25.66 -0.39
N LEU A 55 -2.26 -26.32 0.60
CA LEU A 55 -1.76 -25.66 1.80
C LEU A 55 -0.68 -24.61 1.43
N SER A 56 0.30 -25.02 0.62
CA SER A 56 1.36 -24.14 0.12
C SER A 56 0.81 -22.94 -0.67
N LEU A 57 -0.15 -23.18 -1.56
CA LEU A 57 -0.80 -22.12 -2.33
C LEU A 57 -1.50 -21.09 -1.41
N THR A 58 -2.13 -21.56 -0.34
CA THR A 58 -2.80 -20.69 0.65
C THR A 58 -1.79 -19.81 1.39
N PHE A 59 -0.65 -20.36 1.79
CA PHE A 59 0.46 -19.59 2.38
C PHE A 59 1.07 -18.57 1.41
N ILE A 60 1.25 -18.96 0.14
CA ILE A 60 1.77 -18.05 -0.90
C ILE A 60 0.81 -16.87 -1.08
N MET A 61 -0.50 -17.13 -1.19
CA MET A 61 -1.51 -16.09 -1.34
C MET A 61 -1.57 -15.16 -0.12
N MET A 62 -1.41 -15.71 1.09
CA MET A 62 -1.31 -14.92 2.32
C MET A 62 -0.06 -14.03 2.34
N ALA A 63 1.10 -14.58 1.96
CA ALA A 63 2.35 -13.82 1.85
C ALA A 63 2.24 -12.70 0.80
N LEU A 64 1.60 -12.98 -0.34
CA LEU A 64 1.34 -11.99 -1.39
C LEU A 64 0.46 -10.85 -0.87
N GLY A 65 -0.58 -11.19 -0.11
CA GLY A 65 -1.45 -10.21 0.54
C GLY A 65 -0.68 -9.31 1.52
N CYS A 66 0.21 -9.89 2.33
CA CYS A 66 1.09 -9.14 3.25
C CYS A 66 2.07 -8.22 2.51
N LEU A 67 2.65 -8.69 1.39
CA LEU A 67 3.53 -7.86 0.57
C LEU A 67 2.78 -6.67 -0.03
N LEU A 68 1.58 -6.88 -0.59
CA LEU A 68 0.74 -5.82 -1.13
C LEU A 68 0.33 -4.81 -0.05
N PHE A 69 -0.04 -5.28 1.14
CA PHE A 69 -0.37 -4.44 2.28
C PHE A 69 0.82 -3.58 2.73
N SER A 70 2.01 -4.18 2.80
CA SER A 70 3.25 -3.50 3.17
C SER A 70 3.64 -2.44 2.14
N LEU A 71 3.61 -2.79 0.86
CA LEU A 71 3.90 -1.87 -0.25
C LEU A 71 2.91 -0.70 -0.28
N GLY A 72 1.60 -0.97 -0.13
CA GLY A 72 0.58 0.07 -0.04
C GLY A 72 0.81 1.01 1.14
N SER A 73 1.15 0.46 2.30
CA SER A 73 1.44 1.24 3.52
C SER A 73 2.68 2.12 3.36
N ILE A 74 3.77 1.59 2.81
CA ILE A 74 5.01 2.34 2.53
C ILE A 74 4.74 3.46 1.53
N GLY A 75 3.97 3.20 0.47
CA GLY A 75 3.60 4.18 -0.54
C GLY A 75 2.81 5.36 0.05
N ILE A 76 1.88 5.09 0.96
CA ILE A 76 1.13 6.14 1.68
C ILE A 76 2.04 6.93 2.63
N LEU A 77 2.88 6.23 3.41
CA LEU A 77 3.85 6.85 4.33
C LEU A 77 4.84 7.77 3.60
N PHE A 78 5.30 7.39 2.42
CA PHE A 78 6.18 8.20 1.59
C PHE A 78 5.51 9.53 1.19
N VAL A 79 4.25 9.47 0.76
CA VAL A 79 3.46 10.65 0.38
C VAL A 79 3.20 11.58 1.58
N PHE A 80 2.96 11.02 2.77
CA PHE A 80 2.78 11.81 4.00
C PHE A 80 4.08 12.43 4.50
N THR A 81 5.20 11.70 4.42
CA THR A 81 6.53 12.18 4.84
C THR A 81 6.98 13.37 3.99
N GLY A 82 6.74 13.30 2.67
CA GLY A 82 6.96 14.45 1.79
C GLY A 82 6.12 15.68 2.18
N ARG A 83 4.88 15.47 2.65
CA ARG A 83 4.03 16.56 3.16
C ARG A 83 4.56 17.16 4.47
N ARG A 84 5.01 16.33 5.42
CA ARG A 84 5.57 16.79 6.71
C ARG A 84 6.83 17.64 6.53
N ARG A 85 7.74 17.24 5.64
CA ARG A 85 8.95 18.03 5.37
C ARG A 85 8.64 19.41 4.79
N ILE A 86 7.70 19.50 3.84
CA ILE A 86 7.27 20.77 3.28
C ILE A 86 6.62 21.65 4.36
N ASN A 87 5.76 21.07 5.20
CA ASN A 87 5.09 21.82 6.27
C ASN A 87 6.07 22.33 7.34
N ALA A 88 7.13 21.57 7.63
CA ALA A 88 8.19 21.99 8.54
C ALA A 88 9.02 23.16 7.98
N LEU A 89 9.34 23.14 6.69
CA LEU A 89 10.07 24.24 6.03
C LEU A 89 9.24 25.53 5.96
N VAL A 90 7.93 25.44 5.67
CA VAL A 90 7.03 26.59 5.68
C VAL A 90 6.92 27.21 7.08
N LYS A 91 6.82 26.38 8.12
CA LYS A 91 6.83 26.86 9.52
C LYS A 91 8.15 27.55 9.89
N LEU A 92 9.29 26.99 9.50
CA LEU A 92 10.60 27.60 9.74
C LEU A 92 10.72 28.98 9.07
N ASN A 93 10.33 29.10 7.78
CA ASN A 93 10.36 30.39 7.09
C ASN A 93 9.38 31.42 7.67
N ALA A 94 8.24 30.99 8.22
CA ALA A 94 7.27 31.89 8.84
C ALA A 94 7.66 32.36 10.26
N VAL A 95 8.60 31.68 10.92
CA VAL A 95 9.13 32.09 12.25
C VAL A 95 10.34 33.03 12.09
N VAL A 96 11.02 32.98 10.94
CA VAL A 96 12.20 33.80 10.64
C VAL A 96 11.84 35.20 10.11
N ASN A 97 10.58 35.44 9.76
CA ASN A 97 10.08 36.70 9.18
C ASN A 97 9.02 37.33 10.08
#